data_AF-A0A2H9LTL3-F1
#
_entry.id   AF-A0A2H9LTL3-F1
#
_cell.length_a   1.000
_cell.length_b   1.000
_cell.length_c   1.000
_cell.angle_alpha   90.00
_cell.angle_beta   90.00
_cell.angle_gamma   90.00
#
_symmetry.space_group_name_H-M   'P 1'
#
loop_
_entity.id
_entity.type
_entity.pdbx_description
1 polymer ?
#
loop_
_entity_poly.entity_id
_entity_poly.type
_entity_poly.pdbx_seq_one_letter_code
_entity_poly.pdbx_strand_id
1 'polypeptide(L)'
;MKQAIIDSIGIFLLKKGFTIKGMTHTCFDIIARSSSTVLLIKVLEDANSIKKDFTDEMEHISSYINASPIIIAEKAGSSLEDNVVYSRFGIYTLNLATFRNCINNNFPFVKRTQAGLTACILGEKLKQKREQEGYSINELSKKLGVSSRMVVKYENNNSEIRIEKAIRLYNLLGDEVFDKINVLGSEKRLFEEGKSDISKKYSNLGFKSLETKKVPFDIISKKDNNIILTGIGDKTNPKFSSLSRLLDVDNLIIFKKKKPKNIPSLTKEEFLDFEKSHELIKFLKEFD
;
A
#
# COMPACT_ATOMS: atom_id res chain seq x y z
N MET A 1 -6.79 13.51 -18.95
CA MET A 1 -5.62 12.62 -18.76
C MET A 1 -5.80 11.71 -17.54
N LYS A 2 -5.85 12.25 -16.31
CA LYS A 2 -6.06 11.45 -15.07
C LYS A 2 -7.21 10.43 -15.13
N GLN A 3 -8.38 10.83 -15.61
CA GLN A 3 -9.54 9.91 -15.70
C GLN A 3 -9.27 8.72 -16.62
N ALA A 4 -8.64 8.94 -17.78
CA ALA A 4 -8.27 7.86 -18.69
C ALA A 4 -7.28 6.87 -18.06
N ILE A 5 -6.35 7.35 -17.23
CA ILE A 5 -5.44 6.49 -16.45
C ILE A 5 -6.22 5.66 -15.43
N ILE A 6 -7.15 6.29 -14.70
CA ILE A 6 -8.03 5.59 -13.73
C ILE A 6 -8.83 4.49 -14.43
N ASP A 7 -9.46 4.79 -15.56
CA ASP A 7 -10.26 3.83 -16.32
C ASP A 7 -9.38 2.68 -16.85
N SER A 8 -8.19 3.00 -17.35
CA SER A 8 -7.20 2.03 -17.82
C SER A 8 -6.71 1.08 -16.72
N ILE A 9 -6.45 1.61 -15.51
CA ILE A 9 -6.13 0.82 -14.32
C ILE A 9 -7.32 -0.07 -13.95
N GLY A 10 -8.52 0.50 -13.92
CA GLY A 10 -9.75 -0.22 -13.56
C GLY A 10 -10.02 -1.41 -14.48
N ILE A 11 -9.99 -1.18 -15.80
CA ILE A 11 -10.17 -2.24 -16.82
C ILE A 11 -9.11 -3.33 -16.66
N PHE A 12 -7.85 -2.94 -16.46
CA PHE A 12 -6.76 -3.90 -16.30
C PHE A 12 -6.93 -4.75 -15.03
N LEU A 13 -7.25 -4.14 -13.89
CA LEU A 13 -7.46 -4.86 -12.63
C LEU A 13 -8.68 -5.78 -12.67
N LEU A 14 -9.79 -5.35 -13.29
CA LEU A 14 -10.96 -6.20 -13.52
C LEU A 14 -10.59 -7.45 -14.34
N LYS A 15 -9.81 -7.29 -15.42
CA LYS A 15 -9.28 -8.42 -16.22
C LYS A 15 -8.37 -9.35 -15.42
N LYS A 16 -7.78 -8.87 -14.33
CA LYS A 16 -6.91 -9.62 -13.41
C LYS A 16 -7.68 -10.19 -12.21
N GLY A 17 -9.02 -10.12 -12.21
CA GLY A 17 -9.86 -10.72 -11.17
C GLY A 17 -10.00 -9.88 -9.91
N PHE A 18 -9.65 -8.59 -9.96
CA PHE A 18 -9.93 -7.67 -8.85
C PHE A 18 -11.36 -7.13 -8.93
N THR A 19 -12.01 -7.04 -7.78
CA THR A 19 -13.17 -6.16 -7.59
C THR A 19 -12.66 -4.74 -7.32
N ILE A 20 -13.18 -3.74 -8.02
CA ILE A 20 -12.71 -2.36 -7.93
C ILE A 20 -13.82 -1.39 -7.51
N LYS A 21 -13.44 -0.27 -6.88
CA LYS A 21 -14.32 0.88 -6.66
C LYS A 21 -13.56 2.18 -6.88
N GLY A 22 -14.15 3.06 -7.70
CA GLY A 22 -13.68 4.42 -7.90
C GLY A 22 -14.09 5.34 -6.75
N MET A 23 -13.14 6.12 -6.25
CA MET A 23 -13.27 7.02 -5.11
C MET A 23 -13.04 8.46 -5.56
N THR A 24 -13.76 9.38 -4.93
CA THR A 24 -13.74 10.82 -5.30
C THR A 24 -13.66 11.62 -4.02
N HIS A 25 -12.83 12.68 -4.04
CA HIS A 25 -12.55 13.52 -2.87
C HIS A 25 -11.95 12.76 -1.67
N THR A 26 -11.21 11.68 -1.95
CA THR A 26 -10.56 10.82 -0.96
C THR A 26 -9.04 10.78 -1.11
N CYS A 27 -8.34 10.21 -0.12
CA CYS A 27 -6.87 10.09 -0.14
C CYS A 27 -6.36 9.21 -1.30
N PHE A 28 -7.10 8.18 -1.70
CA PHE A 28 -6.89 7.36 -2.91
C PHE A 28 -8.02 7.56 -3.94
N ASP A 29 -7.78 7.24 -5.21
CA ASP A 29 -8.77 7.36 -6.28
C ASP A 29 -9.40 6.00 -6.65
N ILE A 30 -8.71 4.89 -6.40
CA ILE A 30 -9.21 3.54 -6.64
C ILE A 30 -8.90 2.69 -5.40
N ILE A 31 -9.87 1.89 -4.98
CA ILE A 31 -9.62 0.73 -4.13
C ILE A 31 -9.90 -0.53 -4.95
N ALA A 32 -9.01 -1.52 -4.84
CA ALA A 32 -9.14 -2.78 -5.54
C ALA A 32 -8.86 -3.93 -4.58
N ARG A 33 -9.60 -5.01 -4.71
CA ARG A 33 -9.41 -6.22 -3.90
C ARG A 33 -9.45 -7.47 -4.76
N SER A 34 -8.49 -8.36 -4.55
CA SER A 34 -8.51 -9.76 -4.94
C SER A 34 -8.57 -10.65 -3.69
N SER A 35 -8.50 -11.98 -3.84
CA SER A 35 -8.59 -12.94 -2.72
C SER A 35 -7.57 -12.66 -1.60
N SER A 36 -6.36 -12.20 -1.93
CA SER A 36 -5.26 -12.02 -0.97
C SER A 36 -4.67 -10.62 -0.94
N THR A 37 -5.13 -9.70 -1.80
CA THR A 37 -4.49 -8.39 -1.97
C THR A 37 -5.54 -7.28 -1.98
N VAL A 38 -5.31 -6.25 -1.17
CA VAL A 38 -6.06 -5.00 -1.22
C VAL A 38 -5.11 -3.89 -1.65
N LEU A 39 -5.52 -3.06 -2.61
CA LEU A 39 -4.73 -1.95 -3.14
C LEU A 39 -5.47 -0.64 -2.90
N LEU A 40 -4.76 0.35 -2.34
CA LEU A 40 -5.21 1.74 -2.30
C LEU A 40 -4.38 2.54 -3.30
N ILE A 41 -4.98 2.91 -4.44
CA ILE A 41 -4.27 3.50 -5.55
C ILE A 41 -4.61 4.98 -5.68
N LYS A 42 -3.59 5.83 -5.61
CA LYS A 42 -3.69 7.27 -5.91
C LYS A 42 -3.12 7.55 -7.29
N VAL A 43 -3.87 8.22 -8.15
CA VAL A 43 -3.44 8.57 -9.51
C VAL A 43 -3.17 10.08 -9.60
N LEU A 44 -1.99 10.43 -10.09
CA LEU A 44 -1.53 11.82 -10.25
C LEU A 44 -0.88 12.00 -11.62
N GLU A 45 -0.88 13.22 -12.14
CA GLU A 45 -0.01 13.55 -13.28
C GLU A 45 1.44 13.63 -12.80
N ASP A 46 1.68 14.47 -11.79
CA ASP A 46 2.96 14.62 -11.10
C ASP A 46 2.86 14.11 -9.66
N ALA A 47 3.67 13.12 -9.28
CA ALA A 47 3.74 12.60 -7.93
C ALA A 47 4.18 13.66 -6.90
N ASN A 48 4.81 14.75 -7.34
CA ASN A 48 5.15 15.89 -6.48
C ASN A 48 3.93 16.63 -5.94
N SER A 49 2.78 16.51 -6.59
CA SER A 49 1.57 17.23 -6.18
C SER A 49 0.85 16.59 -4.98
N ILE A 50 1.26 15.39 -4.55
CA ILE A 50 0.64 14.74 -3.39
C ILE A 50 1.02 15.47 -2.12
N LYS A 51 0.06 15.60 -1.20
CA LYS A 51 0.29 16.16 0.12
C LYS A 51 0.57 15.05 1.12
N LYS A 52 1.39 15.34 2.14
CA LYS A 52 1.78 14.37 3.17
C LYS A 52 0.57 13.86 3.98
N ASP A 53 -0.44 14.70 4.22
CA ASP A 53 -1.66 14.28 4.93
C ASP A 53 -2.43 13.17 4.17
N PHE A 54 -2.39 13.17 2.83
CA PHE A 54 -2.99 12.10 2.02
C PHE A 54 -2.20 10.80 2.13
N THR A 55 -0.87 10.87 2.11
CA THR A 55 -0.02 9.68 2.20
C THR A 55 -0.05 9.07 3.60
N ASP A 56 0.02 9.90 4.64
CA ASP A 56 -0.06 9.45 6.03
C ASP A 56 -1.39 8.70 6.27
N GLU A 57 -2.52 9.26 5.79
CA GLU A 57 -3.81 8.60 5.93
C GLU A 57 -3.92 7.31 5.10
N MET A 58 -3.36 7.27 3.88
CA MET A 58 -3.28 6.03 3.09
C MET A 58 -2.47 4.96 3.81
N GLU A 59 -1.31 5.30 4.38
CA GLU A 59 -0.47 4.37 5.15
C GLU A 59 -1.23 3.84 6.39
N HIS A 60 -1.88 4.72 7.15
CA HIS A 60 -2.63 4.32 8.33
C HIS A 60 -3.82 3.43 7.97
N ILE A 61 -4.65 3.79 7.00
CA ILE A 61 -5.79 2.94 6.59
C ILE A 61 -5.28 1.57 6.12
N SER A 62 -4.19 1.56 5.35
CA SER A 62 -3.58 0.33 4.83
C SER A 62 -3.18 -0.65 5.93
N SER A 63 -2.72 -0.17 7.09
CA SER A 63 -2.34 -1.03 8.22
C SER A 63 -3.52 -1.73 8.89
N TYR A 64 -4.72 -1.14 8.83
CA TYR A 64 -5.94 -1.74 9.36
C TYR A 64 -6.48 -2.82 8.41
N ILE A 65 -6.53 -2.53 7.11
CA ILE A 65 -7.13 -3.44 6.11
C ILE A 65 -6.12 -4.35 5.39
N ASN A 66 -4.86 -4.37 5.83
CA ASN A 66 -3.76 -5.08 5.17
C ASN A 66 -3.66 -4.76 3.66
N ALA A 67 -3.80 -3.48 3.31
CA ALA A 67 -3.66 -3.03 1.92
C ALA A 67 -2.24 -2.57 1.60
N SER A 68 -1.93 -2.52 0.30
CA SER A 68 -0.76 -1.83 -0.23
C SER A 68 -1.17 -0.46 -0.77
N PRO A 69 -0.70 0.64 -0.15
CA PRO A 69 -0.88 1.96 -0.72
C PRO A 69 0.13 2.17 -1.85
N ILE A 70 -0.34 2.65 -3.00
CA ILE A 70 0.48 2.85 -4.20
C ILE A 70 0.10 4.18 -4.85
N ILE A 71 1.11 4.92 -5.31
CA ILE A 71 0.92 6.09 -6.16
C ILE A 71 1.27 5.71 -7.59
N ILE A 72 0.36 5.97 -8.51
CA ILE A 72 0.60 5.85 -9.94
C ILE A 72 0.68 7.27 -10.51
N ALA A 73 1.80 7.60 -11.16
CA ALA A 73 2.03 8.89 -11.75
C ALA A 73 2.78 8.80 -13.08
N GLU A 74 2.69 9.85 -13.90
CA GLU A 74 3.46 9.94 -15.16
C GLU A 74 4.86 10.53 -14.89
N LYS A 75 4.94 11.50 -13.97
CA LYS A 75 6.18 12.21 -13.63
C LYS A 75 6.32 12.46 -12.13
N ALA A 76 7.53 12.82 -11.72
CA ALA A 76 7.86 13.43 -10.44
C ALA A 76 8.83 14.59 -10.70
N GLY A 77 8.34 15.68 -11.30
CA GLY A 77 9.17 16.74 -11.89
C GLY A 77 9.74 16.35 -13.26
N SER A 78 10.24 15.13 -13.41
CA SER A 78 10.59 14.48 -14.68
C SER A 78 9.81 13.19 -14.86
N SER A 79 9.67 12.70 -16.10
CA SER A 79 9.01 11.42 -16.39
C SER A 79 9.56 10.29 -15.53
N LEU A 80 8.66 9.40 -15.09
CA LEU A 80 9.05 8.19 -14.36
C LEU A 80 9.48 7.11 -15.35
N GLU A 81 10.65 6.52 -15.09
CA GLU A 81 11.21 5.45 -15.90
C GLU A 81 10.47 4.13 -15.70
N ASP A 82 10.39 3.32 -16.75
CA ASP A 82 9.85 1.97 -16.68
C ASP A 82 10.72 1.05 -15.83
N ASN A 83 10.09 0.14 -15.08
CA ASN A 83 10.74 -0.81 -14.17
C ASN A 83 11.60 -0.15 -13.08
N VAL A 84 11.30 1.10 -12.70
CA VAL A 84 11.92 1.80 -11.58
C VAL A 84 10.88 2.13 -10.52
N VAL A 85 11.22 1.83 -9.26
CA VAL A 85 10.40 2.18 -8.10
C VAL A 85 10.85 3.52 -7.52
N TYR A 86 9.93 4.46 -7.42
CA TYR A 86 10.13 5.73 -6.73
C TYR A 86 9.42 5.70 -5.38
N SER A 87 9.63 6.71 -4.55
CA SER A 87 8.89 6.88 -3.30
C SER A 87 8.50 8.33 -3.09
N ARG A 88 7.29 8.54 -2.55
CA ARG A 88 6.79 9.82 -2.07
C ARG A 88 6.23 9.65 -0.68
N PHE A 89 6.83 10.34 0.29
CA PHE A 89 6.47 10.25 1.70
C PHE A 89 6.34 8.81 2.22
N GLY A 90 7.21 7.90 1.78
CA GLY A 90 7.20 6.50 2.23
C GLY A 90 6.35 5.55 1.38
N ILE A 91 5.48 6.06 0.50
CA ILE A 91 4.64 5.25 -0.39
C ILE A 91 5.33 4.98 -1.72
N TYR A 92 5.27 3.73 -2.19
CA TYR A 92 5.79 3.36 -3.51
C TYR A 92 5.07 4.11 -4.63
N THR A 93 5.86 4.66 -5.54
CA THR A 93 5.41 5.50 -6.66
C THR A 93 5.93 4.91 -7.96
N LEU A 94 5.03 4.63 -8.89
CA LEU A 94 5.32 3.89 -10.13
C LEU A 94 4.62 4.58 -11.31
N ASN A 95 5.10 4.33 -12.52
CA ASN A 95 4.28 4.59 -13.71
C ASN A 95 3.32 3.42 -13.98
N LEU A 96 2.37 3.63 -14.90
CA LEU A 96 1.34 2.63 -15.22
C LEU A 96 1.93 1.33 -15.79
N ALA A 97 2.98 1.40 -16.61
CA ALA A 97 3.62 0.24 -17.20
C ALA A 97 4.25 -0.66 -16.11
N THR A 98 5.01 -0.06 -15.20
CA THR A 98 5.62 -0.73 -14.05
C THR A 98 4.56 -1.32 -13.12
N PHE A 99 3.47 -0.59 -12.84
CA PHE A 99 2.37 -1.12 -12.05
C PHE A 99 1.75 -2.38 -12.67
N ARG A 100 1.53 -2.39 -13.99
CA ARG A 100 1.02 -3.57 -14.72
C ARG A 100 1.97 -4.76 -14.63
N ASN A 101 3.28 -4.52 -14.71
CA ASN A 101 4.29 -5.57 -14.53
C ASN A 101 4.21 -6.17 -13.12
N CYS A 102 4.12 -5.34 -12.08
CA CYS A 102 3.99 -5.81 -10.70
C CYS A 102 2.73 -6.66 -10.48
N ILE A 103 1.58 -6.28 -11.03
CA ILE A 103 0.34 -7.09 -10.96
C ILE A 103 0.49 -8.43 -11.68
N ASN A 104 1.37 -8.52 -12.67
CA ASN A 104 1.74 -9.77 -13.35
C ASN A 104 2.87 -10.54 -12.64
N ASN A 105 3.19 -10.20 -11.39
CA ASN A 105 4.30 -10.76 -10.61
C ASN A 105 5.70 -10.54 -11.24
N ASN A 106 5.83 -9.56 -12.15
CA ASN A 106 7.11 -9.12 -12.69
C ASN A 106 7.56 -7.86 -11.96
N PHE A 107 8.25 -8.05 -10.83
CA PHE A 107 8.66 -6.96 -9.95
C PHE A 107 9.99 -6.31 -10.39
N PRO A 108 10.08 -4.98 -10.35
CA PRO A 108 11.33 -4.26 -10.59
C PRO A 108 12.34 -4.50 -9.46
N PHE A 109 13.62 -4.37 -9.77
CA PHE A 109 14.71 -4.40 -8.78
C PHE A 109 15.48 -3.07 -8.68
N VAL A 110 15.12 -2.09 -9.51
CA VAL A 110 15.71 -0.75 -9.52
C VAL A 110 14.82 0.22 -8.75
N LYS A 111 15.42 1.06 -7.92
CA LYS A 111 14.75 2.15 -7.22
C LYS A 111 15.48 3.49 -7.37
N ARG A 112 14.72 4.58 -7.24
CA ARG A 112 15.28 5.93 -7.12
C ARG A 112 15.63 6.23 -5.66
N THR A 113 16.89 6.57 -5.42
CA THR A 113 17.40 7.04 -4.13
C THR A 113 18.02 8.43 -4.26
N GLN A 114 18.50 8.99 -3.15
CA GLN A 114 19.29 10.22 -3.15
C GLN A 114 20.60 10.08 -3.97
N ALA A 115 21.13 8.86 -4.09
CA ALA A 115 22.33 8.57 -4.87
C ALA A 115 22.07 8.31 -6.37
N GLY A 116 20.83 8.52 -6.84
CA GLY A 116 20.39 8.24 -8.20
C GLY A 116 19.63 6.91 -8.30
N LEU A 117 19.71 6.24 -9.44
CA LEU A 117 19.09 4.93 -9.63
C LEU A 117 20.02 3.84 -9.10
N THR A 118 19.51 3.02 -8.19
CA THR A 118 20.25 1.94 -7.54
C THR A 118 19.43 0.67 -7.49
N ALA A 119 20.11 -0.46 -7.30
CA ALA A 119 19.50 -1.77 -7.07
C ALA A 119 20.14 -2.43 -5.85
N CYS A 120 19.36 -3.26 -5.14
CA CYS A 120 19.85 -4.12 -4.08
C CYS A 120 20.31 -5.45 -4.69
N ILE A 121 21.42 -5.99 -4.19
CA ILE A 121 21.99 -7.27 -4.62
C ILE A 121 21.68 -8.31 -3.55
N LEU A 122 21.30 -9.52 -3.99
CA LEU A 122 21.24 -10.72 -3.15
C LEU A 122 22.64 -11.33 -3.05
N GLY A 123 23.38 -10.97 -2.01
CA GLY A 123 24.80 -11.27 -1.87
C GLY A 123 25.16 -12.75 -1.99
N GLU A 124 24.39 -13.63 -1.36
CA GLU A 124 24.55 -15.08 -1.48
C GLU A 124 24.33 -15.57 -2.92
N LYS A 125 23.32 -15.06 -3.62
CA LYS A 125 23.05 -15.41 -5.03
C LYS A 125 24.14 -14.89 -5.95
N LEU A 126 24.63 -13.68 -5.70
CA LEU A 126 25.76 -13.10 -6.44
C LEU A 126 27.00 -14.00 -6.30
N LYS A 127 27.34 -14.41 -5.07
CA LYS A 127 28.48 -15.28 -4.80
C LYS A 127 28.35 -16.61 -5.54
N GLN A 128 27.19 -17.26 -5.43
CA GLN A 128 26.90 -18.52 -6.12
C GLN A 128 27.05 -18.40 -7.63
N LYS A 129 26.41 -17.41 -8.26
CA LYS A 129 26.50 -17.19 -9.72
C LYS A 129 27.91 -16.86 -10.17
N ARG A 130 28.63 -16.01 -9.41
CA ARG A 130 30.02 -15.68 -9.70
C ARG A 130 30.90 -16.94 -9.74
N GLU A 131 30.76 -17.81 -8.74
CA GLU A 131 31.54 -19.05 -8.63
C GLU A 131 31.16 -20.07 -9.71
N GLN A 132 29.88 -20.18 -10.06
CA GLN A 132 29.38 -21.01 -11.16
C GLN A 132 29.96 -20.61 -12.51
N GLU A 133 30.08 -19.31 -12.77
CA GLU A 133 30.70 -18.75 -13.99
C GLU A 133 32.24 -18.76 -13.94
N GLY A 134 32.85 -19.28 -12.86
CA GLY A 134 34.30 -19.38 -12.71
C GLY A 134 35.01 -18.04 -12.43
N TYR A 135 34.28 -16.97 -12.12
CA TYR A 135 34.88 -15.66 -11.91
C TYR A 135 35.50 -15.55 -10.51
N SER A 136 36.77 -15.12 -10.45
CA SER A 136 37.34 -14.64 -9.19
C SER A 136 36.75 -13.29 -8.78
N ILE A 137 36.88 -12.90 -7.51
CA ILE A 137 36.48 -11.56 -7.02
C ILE A 137 37.17 -10.45 -7.84
N ASN A 138 38.46 -10.63 -8.16
CA ASN A 138 39.23 -9.66 -8.94
C ASN A 138 38.79 -9.61 -10.41
N GLU A 139 38.34 -10.74 -10.97
CA GLU A 139 37.84 -10.76 -12.34
C GLU A 139 36.48 -10.08 -12.45
N LEU A 140 35.54 -10.41 -11.54
CA LEU A 140 34.24 -9.76 -11.52
C LEU A 140 34.39 -8.25 -11.26
N SER A 141 35.29 -7.84 -10.36
CA SER A 141 35.51 -6.41 -10.07
C SER A 141 35.98 -5.65 -11.31
N LYS A 142 36.90 -6.22 -12.10
CA LYS A 142 37.33 -5.67 -13.39
C LYS A 142 36.20 -5.57 -14.40
N LYS A 143 35.41 -6.64 -14.58
CA LYS A 143 34.26 -6.66 -15.52
C LYS A 143 33.20 -5.61 -15.16
N LEU A 144 32.91 -5.43 -13.87
CA LEU A 144 31.99 -4.40 -13.39
C LEU A 144 32.64 -2.99 -13.42
N GLY A 145 33.96 -2.89 -13.38
CA GLY A 145 34.69 -1.64 -13.23
C GLY A 145 34.45 -1.02 -11.86
N VAL A 146 34.58 -1.84 -10.81
CA VAL A 146 34.54 -1.46 -9.39
C VAL A 146 35.75 -2.05 -8.67
N SER A 147 36.00 -1.66 -7.42
CA SER A 147 37.08 -2.29 -6.63
C SER A 147 36.69 -3.70 -6.16
N SER A 148 37.67 -4.57 -5.96
CA SER A 148 37.44 -5.92 -5.40
C SER A 148 36.77 -5.86 -4.02
N ARG A 149 37.10 -4.85 -3.21
CA ARG A 149 36.42 -4.57 -1.93
C ARG A 149 34.93 -4.29 -2.11
N MET A 150 34.52 -3.69 -3.22
CA MET A 150 33.11 -3.44 -3.51
C MET A 150 32.36 -4.71 -3.86
N VAL A 151 32.97 -5.63 -4.62
CA VAL A 151 32.38 -6.97 -4.88
C VAL A 151 32.14 -7.71 -3.57
N VAL A 152 33.11 -7.71 -2.65
CA VAL A 152 32.94 -8.29 -1.31
C VAL A 152 31.81 -7.62 -0.54
N LYS A 153 31.64 -6.30 -0.64
CA LYS A 153 30.50 -5.61 -0.03
C LYS A 153 29.16 -6.05 -0.62
N TYR A 154 29.09 -6.26 -1.94
CA TYR A 154 27.90 -6.76 -2.60
C TYR A 154 27.54 -8.18 -2.15
N GLU A 155 28.51 -9.09 -2.11
CA GLU A 155 28.31 -10.47 -1.62
C GLU A 155 27.87 -10.52 -0.16
N ASN A 156 28.24 -9.52 0.65
CA ASN A 156 27.85 -9.40 2.05
C ASN A 156 26.59 -8.55 2.28
N ASN A 157 25.82 -8.19 1.24
CA ASN A 157 24.62 -7.32 1.32
C ASN A 157 24.87 -5.92 1.94
N ASN A 158 26.12 -5.45 1.92
CA ASN A 158 26.56 -4.23 2.62
C ASN A 158 26.64 -2.99 1.69
N SER A 159 26.11 -3.08 0.47
CA SER A 159 26.04 -1.94 -0.45
C SER A 159 25.02 -2.17 -1.55
N GLU A 160 24.34 -1.10 -1.94
CA GLU A 160 23.60 -1.05 -3.19
C GLU A 160 24.54 -0.83 -4.39
N ILE A 161 24.08 -1.18 -5.59
CA ILE A 161 24.79 -0.99 -6.85
C ILE A 161 24.10 0.10 -7.68
N ARG A 162 24.87 1.01 -8.29
CA ARG A 162 24.33 2.04 -9.19
C ARG A 162 23.90 1.43 -10.52
N ILE A 163 22.89 2.01 -11.17
CA ILE A 163 22.28 1.47 -12.39
C ILE A 163 23.29 1.13 -13.51
N GLU A 164 24.27 2.00 -13.77
CA GLU A 164 25.31 1.78 -14.78
C GLU A 164 26.09 0.48 -14.55
N LYS A 165 26.32 0.13 -13.28
CA LYS A 165 27.02 -1.07 -12.86
C LYS A 165 26.07 -2.27 -12.74
N ALA A 166 24.83 -2.02 -12.34
CA ALA A 166 23.77 -3.03 -12.29
C ALA A 166 23.49 -3.61 -13.68
N ILE A 167 23.45 -2.79 -14.73
CA ILE A 167 23.27 -3.26 -16.11
C ILE A 167 24.39 -4.23 -16.52
N ARG A 168 25.65 -3.93 -16.17
CA ARG A 168 26.78 -4.82 -16.44
C ARG A 168 26.64 -6.13 -15.68
N LEU A 169 26.25 -6.07 -14.41
CA LEU A 169 26.05 -7.25 -13.58
C LEU A 169 24.90 -8.11 -14.10
N TYR A 170 23.79 -7.50 -14.51
CA TYR A 170 22.65 -8.17 -15.13
C TYR A 170 23.06 -8.89 -16.42
N ASN A 171 23.82 -8.24 -17.30
CA ASN A 171 24.29 -8.86 -18.54
C ASN A 171 25.25 -10.03 -18.30
N LEU A 172 25.96 -10.04 -17.18
CA LEU A 172 26.91 -11.10 -16.82
C LEU A 172 26.22 -12.28 -16.12
N LEU A 173 25.34 -12.02 -15.15
CA LEU A 173 24.84 -13.03 -14.20
C LEU A 173 23.31 -13.15 -14.14
N GLY A 174 22.58 -12.33 -14.91
CA GLY A 174 21.10 -12.32 -14.95
C GLY A 174 20.44 -11.49 -13.84
N ASP A 175 19.10 -11.56 -13.78
CA ASP A 175 18.28 -10.82 -12.80
C ASP A 175 18.25 -11.47 -11.41
N GLU A 176 18.54 -12.77 -11.32
CA GLU A 176 18.47 -13.57 -10.08
C GLU A 176 19.41 -13.09 -8.96
N VAL A 177 20.43 -12.29 -9.29
CA VAL A 177 21.35 -11.70 -8.31
C VAL A 177 20.80 -10.42 -7.69
N PHE A 178 19.67 -9.92 -8.14
CA PHE A 178 19.05 -8.70 -7.63
C PHE A 178 17.85 -9.00 -6.75
N ASP A 179 17.68 -8.17 -5.72
CA ASP A 179 16.52 -8.23 -4.84
C ASP A 179 15.33 -7.50 -5.49
N LYS A 180 14.21 -8.22 -5.63
CA LYS A 180 13.01 -7.72 -6.31
C LYS A 180 12.14 -6.93 -5.33
N ILE A 181 11.71 -5.75 -5.73
CA ILE A 181 10.95 -4.83 -4.88
C ILE A 181 9.47 -5.17 -4.99
N ASN A 182 8.94 -5.86 -3.98
CA ASN A 182 7.52 -6.18 -3.91
C ASN A 182 6.70 -4.96 -3.44
N VAL A 183 6.22 -4.19 -4.42
CA VAL A 183 5.36 -3.01 -4.20
C VAL A 183 3.93 -3.36 -3.76
N LEU A 184 3.55 -4.63 -3.83
CA LEU A 184 2.22 -5.16 -3.46
C LEU A 184 2.24 -5.83 -2.07
N GLY A 185 3.34 -5.70 -1.33
CA GLY A 185 3.47 -6.16 0.05
C GLY A 185 2.96 -5.14 1.06
N SER A 186 2.59 -5.60 2.26
CA SER A 186 2.21 -4.76 3.40
C SER A 186 3.30 -4.82 4.48
N GLU A 187 4.34 -4.00 4.39
CA GLU A 187 5.50 -4.11 5.30
C GLU A 187 5.45 -3.16 6.52
N LYS A 188 4.54 -2.19 6.56
CA LYS A 188 4.47 -1.21 7.66
C LYS A 188 3.14 -1.26 8.39
N ARG A 189 3.20 -1.47 9.71
CA ARG A 189 2.06 -1.38 10.62
C ARG A 189 2.24 -0.21 11.58
N LEU A 190 1.95 0.99 11.10
CA LEU A 190 1.80 2.16 11.95
C LEU A 190 0.35 2.21 12.44
N PHE A 191 0.17 2.27 13.75
CA PHE A 191 -1.13 2.46 14.38
C PHE A 191 -1.06 3.77 15.17
N GLU A 192 -1.89 4.73 14.80
CA GLU A 192 -2.20 5.88 15.64
C GLU A 192 -3.53 5.62 16.34
N GLU A 193 -3.59 5.92 17.64
CA GLU A 193 -4.83 5.83 18.41
C GLU A 193 -5.64 7.12 18.29
N GLY A 194 -6.93 6.99 17.96
CA GLY A 194 -7.87 8.09 17.95
C GLY A 194 -8.11 8.67 19.35
N LYS A 195 -8.53 9.94 19.42
CA LYS A 195 -8.64 10.70 20.68
C LYS A 195 -10.08 11.01 21.10
N SER A 196 -11.04 10.86 20.20
CA SER A 196 -12.46 11.08 20.47
C SER A 196 -13.02 10.05 21.45
N ASP A 197 -14.16 10.35 22.06
CA ASP A 197 -14.84 9.44 22.98
C ASP A 197 -15.18 8.09 22.33
N ILE A 198 -15.53 8.11 21.03
CA ILE A 198 -15.84 6.90 20.27
C ILE A 198 -14.56 6.07 20.05
N SER A 199 -13.45 6.71 19.69
CA SER A 199 -12.14 6.05 19.57
C SER A 199 -11.67 5.43 20.89
N LYS A 200 -11.80 6.19 22.00
CA LYS A 200 -11.50 5.69 23.35
C LYS A 200 -12.38 4.51 23.73
N LYS A 201 -13.68 4.54 23.37
CA LYS A 201 -14.58 3.42 23.60
C LYS A 201 -14.15 2.17 22.83
N TYR A 202 -13.76 2.31 21.56
CA TYR A 202 -13.16 1.21 20.81
C TYR A 202 -11.92 0.64 21.52
N SER A 203 -11.02 1.51 22.01
CA SER A 203 -9.85 1.09 22.79
C SER A 203 -10.23 0.33 24.07
N ASN A 204 -11.24 0.80 24.81
CA ASN A 204 -11.75 0.10 26.01
C ASN A 204 -12.33 -1.29 25.68
N LEU A 205 -12.91 -1.44 24.48
CA LEU A 205 -13.38 -2.73 23.96
C LEU A 205 -12.23 -3.60 23.41
N GLY A 206 -10.99 -3.11 23.44
CA GLY A 206 -9.78 -3.79 22.96
C GLY A 206 -9.58 -3.73 21.45
N PHE A 207 -10.22 -2.77 20.76
CA PHE A 207 -9.92 -2.46 19.37
C PHE A 207 -8.83 -1.40 19.29
N LYS A 208 -7.93 -1.53 18.31
CA LYS A 208 -7.18 -0.37 17.82
C LYS A 208 -8.13 0.49 17.00
N SER A 209 -8.04 1.81 17.10
CA SER A 209 -8.91 2.71 16.32
C SER A 209 -8.14 3.94 15.80
N LEU A 210 -8.51 4.37 14.60
CA LEU A 210 -7.95 5.52 13.92
C LEU A 210 -9.09 6.43 13.45
N GLU A 211 -8.96 7.73 13.69
CA GLU A 211 -9.83 8.75 13.11
C GLU A 211 -9.38 9.14 11.71
N THR A 212 -10.32 9.25 10.79
CA THR A 212 -10.08 9.51 9.37
C THR A 212 -10.82 10.75 8.88
N LYS A 213 -10.30 11.38 7.83
CA LYS A 213 -10.75 12.67 7.30
C LYS A 213 -10.89 12.71 5.76
N LYS A 214 -10.16 11.89 4.99
CA LYS A 214 -10.27 11.86 3.51
C LYS A 214 -10.77 10.51 2.99
N VAL A 215 -11.70 9.90 3.71
CA VAL A 215 -12.40 8.69 3.30
C VAL A 215 -13.88 8.77 3.67
N PRO A 216 -14.75 7.90 3.13
CA PRO A 216 -16.21 7.93 3.38
C PRO A 216 -16.65 7.53 4.80
N PHE A 217 -15.72 7.46 5.75
CA PHE A 217 -15.94 7.06 7.13
C PHE A 217 -15.07 7.90 8.04
N ASP A 218 -15.44 8.00 9.31
CA ASP A 218 -14.83 8.88 10.28
C ASP A 218 -13.87 8.13 11.22
N ILE A 219 -14.12 6.84 11.44
CA ILE A 219 -13.25 5.97 12.25
C ILE A 219 -13.11 4.60 11.58
N ILE A 220 -11.89 4.05 11.58
CA ILE A 220 -11.65 2.62 11.32
C ILE A 220 -11.13 1.98 12.60
N SER A 221 -11.66 0.81 12.96
CA SER A 221 -11.22 0.06 14.13
C SER A 221 -10.93 -1.39 13.78
N LYS A 222 -10.01 -2.02 14.52
CA LYS A 222 -9.58 -3.39 14.31
C LYS A 222 -9.31 -4.12 15.61
N LYS A 223 -9.85 -5.33 15.72
CA LYS A 223 -9.55 -6.32 16.76
C LYS A 223 -9.47 -7.70 16.13
N ASP A 224 -8.30 -8.32 16.19
CA ASP A 224 -7.99 -9.56 15.48
C ASP A 224 -8.28 -9.41 13.97
N ASN A 225 -9.21 -10.22 13.44
CA ASN A 225 -9.68 -10.15 12.06
C ASN A 225 -10.94 -9.30 11.87
N ASN A 226 -11.54 -8.80 12.95
CA ASN A 226 -12.74 -7.96 12.87
C ASN A 226 -12.31 -6.51 12.61
N ILE A 227 -12.78 -5.96 11.50
CA ILE A 227 -12.55 -4.56 11.12
C ILE A 227 -13.91 -3.90 11.02
N ILE A 228 -14.07 -2.74 11.64
CA ILE A 228 -15.32 -1.98 11.62
C ILE A 228 -15.04 -0.59 11.07
N LEU A 229 -15.71 -0.25 9.97
CA LEU A 229 -15.75 1.13 9.46
C LEU A 229 -16.91 1.86 10.13
N THR A 230 -16.64 3.02 10.75
CA THR A 230 -17.66 3.79 11.47
C THR A 230 -17.85 5.15 10.85
N GLY A 231 -19.10 5.49 10.51
CA GLY A 231 -19.50 6.86 10.15
C GLY A 231 -20.19 7.56 11.32
N ILE A 232 -19.99 8.87 11.44
CA ILE A 232 -20.54 9.69 12.51
C ILE A 232 -21.48 10.75 11.93
N GLY A 233 -22.71 10.77 12.44
CA GLY A 233 -23.75 11.73 12.06
C GLY A 233 -24.87 11.13 11.23
N ASP A 234 -25.83 11.97 10.87
CA ASP A 234 -27.08 11.54 10.24
C ASP A 234 -26.96 11.34 8.72
N LYS A 235 -25.91 11.89 8.10
CA LYS A 235 -25.67 11.81 6.65
C LYS A 235 -24.63 10.73 6.37
N THR A 236 -25.08 9.65 5.73
CA THR A 236 -24.19 8.59 5.27
C THR A 236 -23.60 8.91 3.90
N ASN A 237 -22.29 8.76 3.74
CA ASN A 237 -21.67 8.87 2.42
C ASN A 237 -22.17 7.73 1.51
N PRO A 238 -22.67 8.00 0.28
CA PRO A 238 -23.20 6.95 -0.61
C PRO A 238 -22.22 5.82 -0.95
N LYS A 239 -20.91 6.07 -0.84
CA LYS A 239 -19.87 5.07 -1.11
C LYS A 239 -19.57 4.17 0.10
N PHE A 240 -20.01 4.55 1.30
CA PHE A 240 -19.67 3.88 2.56
C PHE A 240 -20.02 2.39 2.55
N SER A 241 -21.29 2.02 2.40
CA SER A 241 -21.72 0.61 2.43
C SER A 241 -21.09 -0.23 1.31
N SER A 242 -20.91 0.37 0.12
CA SER A 242 -20.26 -0.33 -0.99
C SER A 242 -18.77 -0.58 -0.75
N LEU A 243 -18.11 0.30 0.00
CA LEU A 243 -16.71 0.15 0.39
C LEU A 243 -16.56 -0.95 1.43
N SER A 244 -17.43 -0.97 2.45
CA SER A 244 -17.46 -2.04 3.45
C SER A 244 -17.65 -3.41 2.81
N ARG A 245 -18.60 -3.52 1.86
CA ARG A 245 -18.84 -4.77 1.13
C ARG A 245 -17.65 -5.20 0.27
N LEU A 246 -16.99 -4.25 -0.42
CA LEU A 246 -15.79 -4.57 -1.20
C LEU A 246 -14.69 -5.11 -0.29
N LEU A 247 -14.54 -4.53 0.91
CA LEU A 247 -13.52 -4.91 1.89
C LEU A 247 -13.91 -6.12 2.76
N ASP A 248 -15.17 -6.58 2.71
CA ASP A 248 -15.71 -7.63 3.58
C ASP A 248 -15.42 -7.32 5.05
N VAL A 249 -15.87 -6.12 5.45
CA VAL A 249 -15.71 -5.58 6.80
C VAL A 249 -17.04 -5.05 7.29
N ASP A 250 -17.22 -5.06 8.60
CA ASP A 250 -18.42 -4.55 9.24
C ASP A 250 -18.52 -3.03 9.06
N ASN A 251 -19.74 -2.51 9.10
CA ASN A 251 -19.98 -1.08 9.15
C ASN A 251 -20.97 -0.67 10.23
N LEU A 252 -20.75 0.53 10.77
CA LEU A 252 -21.57 1.10 11.83
C LEU A 252 -21.79 2.59 11.55
N ILE A 253 -23.00 3.08 11.80
CA ILE A 253 -23.27 4.52 11.87
C ILE A 253 -23.65 4.92 13.30
N ILE A 254 -22.91 5.87 13.85
CA ILE A 254 -23.28 6.54 15.10
C ILE A 254 -24.06 7.81 14.73
N PHE A 255 -25.39 7.74 14.78
CA PHE A 255 -26.27 8.83 14.37
C PHE A 255 -26.62 9.77 15.54
N LYS A 256 -27.11 10.98 15.23
CA LYS A 256 -27.46 12.00 16.23
C LYS A 256 -28.96 12.16 16.40
N LYS A 257 -29.71 12.20 15.29
CA LYS A 257 -31.16 12.45 15.30
C LYS A 257 -31.92 11.46 14.45
N LYS A 258 -31.45 11.22 13.23
CA LYS A 258 -32.18 10.42 12.25
C LYS A 258 -31.45 9.10 12.01
N LYS A 259 -32.08 8.01 12.45
CA LYS A 259 -31.58 6.65 12.24
C LYS A 259 -31.48 6.34 10.72
N PRO A 260 -30.29 5.96 10.21
CA PRO A 260 -30.12 5.49 8.84
C PRO A 260 -30.93 4.22 8.58
N LYS A 261 -31.32 4.00 7.33
CA LYS A 261 -31.97 2.74 6.90
C LYS A 261 -30.91 1.79 6.34
N ASN A 262 -31.10 0.49 6.57
CA ASN A 262 -30.32 -0.60 5.96
C ASN A 262 -28.81 -0.57 6.26
N ILE A 263 -28.40 0.02 7.39
CA ILE A 263 -27.02 -0.01 7.89
C ILE A 263 -27.10 -0.15 9.42
N PRO A 264 -26.28 -0.99 10.08
CA PRO A 264 -26.22 -1.06 11.53
C PRO A 264 -25.96 0.33 12.10
N SER A 265 -26.78 0.74 13.06
CA SER A 265 -26.71 2.12 13.55
C SER A 265 -27.19 2.24 14.99
N LEU A 266 -26.50 3.08 15.75
CA LEU A 266 -26.72 3.32 17.17
C LEU A 266 -26.60 4.83 17.46
N THR A 267 -27.18 5.28 18.57
CA THR A 267 -26.81 6.58 19.13
C THR A 267 -25.43 6.52 19.77
N LYS A 268 -24.87 7.68 20.13
CA LYS A 268 -23.59 7.73 20.85
C LYS A 268 -23.73 7.05 22.22
N GLU A 269 -24.84 7.28 22.91
CA GLU A 269 -25.12 6.71 24.24
C GLU A 269 -25.19 5.18 24.16
N GLU A 270 -26.00 4.62 23.25
CA GLU A 270 -26.12 3.17 23.05
C GLU A 270 -24.76 2.51 22.74
N PHE A 271 -23.92 3.16 21.93
CA PHE A 271 -22.57 2.65 21.64
C PHE A 271 -21.64 2.70 22.87
N LEU A 272 -21.76 3.73 23.70
CA LEU A 272 -20.96 3.87 24.92
C LEU A 272 -21.38 2.89 26.03
N ASP A 273 -22.56 2.27 25.93
CA ASP A 273 -23.06 1.31 26.92
C ASP A 273 -22.49 -0.11 26.73
N PHE A 274 -21.92 -0.46 25.58
CA PHE A 274 -21.33 -1.80 25.37
C PHE A 274 -20.18 -2.09 26.33
N GLU A 275 -20.24 -3.15 27.13
CA GLU A 275 -19.15 -3.47 28.06
C GLU A 275 -18.07 -4.32 27.40
N LYS A 276 -18.45 -5.19 26.45
CA LYS A 276 -17.54 -6.19 25.87
C LYS A 276 -17.59 -6.17 24.35
N SER A 277 -16.44 -6.40 23.71
CA SER A 277 -16.33 -6.38 22.24
C SER A 277 -17.25 -7.37 21.53
N HIS A 278 -17.53 -8.52 22.14
CA HIS A 278 -18.38 -9.54 21.52
C HIS A 278 -19.84 -9.12 21.43
N GLU A 279 -20.32 -8.25 22.32
CA GLU A 279 -21.67 -7.69 22.27
C GLU A 279 -21.81 -6.77 21.05
N LEU A 280 -20.83 -5.89 20.83
CA LEU A 280 -20.76 -5.04 19.65
C LEU A 280 -20.68 -5.88 18.36
N ILE A 281 -19.78 -6.87 18.30
CA ILE A 281 -19.63 -7.74 17.12
C ILE A 281 -20.94 -8.51 16.85
N LYS A 282 -21.60 -8.99 17.90
CA LYS A 282 -22.89 -9.68 17.77
C LYS A 282 -23.97 -8.76 17.22
N PHE A 283 -24.08 -7.54 17.74
CA PHE A 283 -25.01 -6.52 17.24
C PHE A 283 -24.82 -6.25 15.73
N LEU A 284 -23.57 -6.16 15.27
CA LEU A 284 -23.27 -5.92 13.85
C LEU A 284 -23.71 -7.10 12.97
N LYS A 285 -23.47 -8.33 13.42
CA LYS A 285 -23.82 -9.56 12.69
C LYS A 285 -25.31 -9.88 12.67
N GLU A 286 -26.08 -9.41 13.64
CA GLU A 286 -27.54 -9.59 13.67
C GLU A 286 -28.28 -8.70 12.67
N PHE A 287 -27.58 -7.74 12.06
CA PHE A 287 -28.13 -6.80 11.10
C PHE A 287 -27.94 -7.23 9.63
N ASP A 288 -26.99 -8.14 9.36
CA ASP A 288 -26.72 -8.71 8.03
C ASP A 288 -27.78 -9.75 7.62
#